data_AF-A0A7K4CCP7-F1
#
_entry.id   AF-A0A7K4CCP7-F1
#
_cell.length_a   1.000
_cell.length_b   1.000
_cell.length_c   1.000
_cell.angle_alpha   90.00
_cell.angle_beta   90.00
_cell.angle_gamma   90.00
#
_symmetry.space_group_name_H-M   'P 1'
#
loop_
_entity.id
_entity.type
_entity.pdbx_description
1 polymer ?
#
loop_
_entity_poly.entity_id
_entity_poly.type
_entity_poly.pdbx_seq_one_letter_code
_entity_poly.pdbx_strand_id
1 'polypeptide(L)'
;MNKNGVYITTRDGMAVVKLDSGYNIGVPPESCSLTGRPAQAPAVQQEVVQNGNLPTLSIVSTGGTIASRIDYRTGSVTSQFNANDILTAIPELKEIANYHTIPLATILSENMTPAIWQDLARAVYTEIKAGAKGIIVTHGTDTMGY
;
A
#
# COMPACT_ATOMS: atom_id res chain seq x y z
N MET A 1 0.32 -27.65 -26.78
CA MET A 1 1.21 -26.50 -26.50
C MET A 1 1.04 -26.17 -25.03
N ASN A 2 2.00 -26.53 -24.18
CA ASN A 2 1.88 -26.29 -22.73
C ASN A 2 2.09 -24.80 -22.47
N LYS A 3 1.10 -24.14 -21.87
CA LYS A 3 1.21 -22.74 -21.45
C LYS A 3 1.63 -22.70 -19.99
N ASN A 4 2.66 -21.92 -19.69
CA ASN A 4 3.07 -21.64 -18.33
C ASN A 4 2.32 -20.41 -17.81
N GLY A 5 2.21 -20.32 -16.49
CA GLY A 5 1.61 -19.17 -15.82
C GLY A 5 1.80 -19.21 -14.32
N VAL A 6 1.45 -18.11 -13.67
CA VAL A 6 1.53 -17.95 -12.23
C VAL A 6 0.17 -18.25 -11.62
N TYR A 7 0.11 -19.21 -10.70
CA TYR A 7 -1.08 -19.44 -9.89
C TYR A 7 -1.35 -18.21 -9.01
N ILE A 8 -2.56 -17.65 -9.11
CA ILE A 8 -2.98 -16.46 -8.37
C ILE A 8 -3.84 -16.85 -7.17
N THR A 9 -4.94 -17.56 -7.40
CA THR A 9 -5.91 -17.95 -6.37
C THR A 9 -6.83 -19.06 -6.87
N THR A 10 -7.66 -19.61 -5.99
CA THR A 10 -8.81 -20.44 -6.36
C THR A 10 -10.08 -19.62 -6.22
N ARG A 11 -10.93 -19.67 -7.25
CA ARG A 11 -12.24 -19.01 -7.23
C ARG A 11 -13.25 -19.89 -7.94
N ASP A 12 -14.42 -20.08 -7.32
CA ASP A 12 -15.51 -20.90 -7.85
C ASP A 12 -15.07 -22.32 -8.27
N GLY A 13 -14.17 -22.92 -7.48
CA GLY A 13 -13.61 -24.26 -7.74
C GLY A 13 -12.53 -24.32 -8.83
N MET A 14 -12.23 -23.20 -9.48
CA MET A 14 -11.24 -23.12 -10.56
C MET A 14 -9.91 -22.53 -10.06
N ALA A 15 -8.80 -23.06 -10.56
CA ALA A 15 -7.50 -22.43 -10.40
C ALA A 15 -7.41 -21.23 -11.34
N VAL A 16 -7.17 -20.04 -10.79
CA VAL A 16 -6.93 -18.81 -11.55
C VAL A 16 -5.43 -18.70 -11.82
N VAL A 17 -5.06 -18.75 -13.10
CA VAL A 17 -3.67 -18.70 -13.57
C VAL A 17 -3.47 -17.47 -14.42
N LYS A 18 -2.44 -16.68 -14.11
CA LYS A 18 -2.00 -15.57 -14.95
C LYS A 18 -0.97 -16.05 -15.97
N LEU A 19 -1.32 -15.99 -17.24
CA LEU A 19 -0.43 -16.38 -18.34
C LEU A 19 0.67 -15.34 -18.54
N ASP A 20 1.75 -15.72 -19.22
CA ASP A 20 2.84 -14.80 -19.61
C ASP A 20 2.36 -13.63 -20.48
N SER A 21 1.20 -13.77 -21.14
CA SER A 21 0.53 -12.69 -21.86
C SER A 21 -0.11 -11.62 -20.95
N GLY A 22 -0.14 -11.83 -19.63
CA GLY A 22 -0.76 -10.95 -18.65
C GLY A 22 -2.24 -11.23 -18.39
N TYR A 23 -2.88 -12.11 -19.17
CA TYR A 23 -4.29 -12.48 -18.98
C TYR A 23 -4.47 -13.52 -17.87
N ASN A 24 -5.55 -13.36 -17.10
CA ASN A 24 -6.00 -14.35 -16.13
C ASN A 24 -6.98 -15.32 -16.78
N ILE A 25 -6.79 -16.62 -16.58
CA ILE A 25 -7.72 -17.67 -17.01
C ILE A 25 -8.11 -18.55 -15.82
N GLY A 26 -9.33 -19.06 -15.81
CA GLY A 26 -9.78 -20.09 -14.88
C GLY A 26 -9.64 -21.47 -15.53
N VAL A 27 -8.98 -22.40 -14.86
CA VAL A 27 -8.81 -23.78 -15.33
C VAL A 27 -9.09 -24.78 -14.20
N PRO A 28 -9.54 -26.01 -14.50
CA PRO A 28 -9.71 -27.04 -13.47
C PRO A 28 -8.39 -27.29 -12.74
N PRO A 29 -8.32 -27.36 -11.40
CA PRO A 29 -7.08 -27.56 -10.67
C PRO A 29 -6.28 -28.80 -11.12
N GLU A 30 -6.97 -29.87 -11.50
CA GLU A 30 -6.40 -31.11 -12.03
C GLU A 30 -5.69 -30.96 -13.38
N SER A 31 -5.98 -29.87 -14.11
CA SER A 31 -5.28 -29.53 -15.37
C SER A 31 -3.96 -28.79 -15.15
N CYS A 32 -3.65 -28.43 -13.90
CA CYS A 32 -2.41 -27.74 -13.53
C CYS A 32 -1.37 -28.72 -13.00
N SER A 33 -0.12 -28.53 -13.40
CA SER A 33 1.03 -29.18 -12.76
C SER A 33 1.95 -28.11 -12.16
N LEU A 34 2.34 -28.28 -10.90
CA LEU A 34 3.23 -27.33 -10.23
C LEU A 34 4.65 -27.48 -10.79
N THR A 35 5.16 -26.43 -11.42
CA THR A 35 6.52 -26.40 -11.99
C THR A 35 7.56 -25.78 -11.05
N GLY A 36 7.12 -25.02 -10.05
CA GLY A 36 7.98 -24.40 -9.05
C GLY A 36 7.27 -23.31 -8.25
N ARG A 37 7.96 -22.73 -7.26
CA ARG A 37 7.53 -21.52 -6.56
C ARG A 37 8.47 -20.39 -6.94
N PRO A 38 7.96 -19.23 -7.37
CA PRO A 38 8.84 -18.10 -7.63
C PRO A 38 9.58 -17.73 -6.34
N ALA A 39 10.89 -17.50 -6.43
CA ALA A 39 11.66 -16.97 -5.32
C ALA A 39 11.03 -15.64 -4.88
N GLN A 40 10.83 -15.48 -3.57
CA GLN A 40 10.40 -14.21 -3.02
C GLN A 40 11.56 -13.24 -3.18
N ALA A 41 11.43 -12.26 -4.08
CA ALA A 41 12.42 -11.21 -4.18
C ALA A 41 12.49 -10.50 -2.82
N PRO A 42 13.69 -10.32 -2.24
CA PRO A 42 13.83 -9.53 -1.03
C PRO A 42 13.22 -8.15 -1.27
N ALA A 43 12.40 -7.67 -0.34
CA ALA A 43 11.94 -6.29 -0.38
C ALA A 43 13.18 -5.40 -0.20
N VAL A 44 13.68 -4.81 -1.29
CA VAL A 44 14.75 -3.83 -1.22
C VAL A 44 14.13 -2.54 -0.69
N GLN A 45 14.09 -2.40 0.63
CA GLN A 45 13.77 -1.12 1.26
C GLN A 45 15.03 -0.26 1.16
N GLN A 46 15.09 0.59 0.14
CA GLN A 46 16.10 1.65 0.12
C GLN A 46 15.74 2.64 1.24
N GLU A 47 16.61 2.80 2.22
CA GLU A 47 16.50 3.90 3.17
C GLU A 47 16.64 5.21 2.39
N VAL A 48 15.56 5.99 2.36
CA VAL A 48 15.59 7.30 1.74
C VAL A 48 16.25 8.26 2.73
N VAL A 49 17.44 8.75 2.37
CA VAL A 49 18.12 9.82 3.12
C VAL A 49 17.28 11.08 3.04
N GLN A 50 16.86 11.59 4.20
CA GLN A 50 16.08 12.81 4.33
C GLN A 50 16.97 13.97 4.78
N ASN A 51 16.62 15.20 4.39
CA ASN A 51 17.45 16.39 4.60
C ASN A 51 17.06 17.09 5.91
N GLY A 52 17.91 17.00 6.94
CA GLY A 52 17.64 17.59 8.26
C GLY A 52 17.37 19.11 8.29
N ASN A 53 17.64 19.84 7.22
CA ASN A 53 17.33 21.28 7.12
C ASN A 53 15.90 21.58 6.64
N LEU A 54 15.18 20.58 6.12
CA LEU A 54 13.81 20.73 5.64
C LEU A 54 12.79 20.53 6.77
N PRO A 55 11.59 21.14 6.68
CA PRO A 55 10.53 20.92 7.67
C PRO A 55 10.07 19.45 7.65
N THR A 56 9.70 18.92 8.81
CA THR A 56 9.06 17.60 8.91
C THR A 56 7.55 17.73 8.70
N LEU A 57 7.01 16.96 7.77
CA LEU A 57 5.58 16.73 7.58
C LEU A 57 5.24 15.30 7.98
N SER A 58 4.19 15.12 8.78
CA SER A 58 3.73 13.79 9.17
C SER A 58 2.53 13.38 8.33
N ILE A 59 2.55 12.16 7.80
CA ILE A 59 1.44 11.58 7.04
C ILE A 59 0.78 10.49 7.87
N VAL A 60 -0.43 10.75 8.34
CA VAL A 60 -1.24 9.79 9.10
C VAL A 60 -2.17 9.08 8.14
N SER A 61 -1.99 7.77 7.96
CA SER A 61 -2.80 6.96 7.04
C SER A 61 -3.93 6.24 7.78
N THR A 62 -5.15 6.43 7.30
CA THR A 62 -6.33 5.66 7.72
C THR A 62 -6.78 4.63 6.67
N GLY A 63 -6.02 4.53 5.57
CA GLY A 63 -6.39 3.80 4.37
C GLY A 63 -6.60 4.76 3.19
N GLY A 64 -7.61 4.45 2.37
CA GLY A 64 -7.85 5.11 1.09
C GLY A 64 -6.99 4.54 -0.04
N THR A 65 -7.44 4.73 -1.28
CA THR A 65 -6.77 4.17 -2.47
C THR A 65 -5.38 4.77 -2.72
N ILE A 66 -5.12 5.98 -2.23
CA ILE A 66 -3.79 6.61 -2.25
C ILE A 66 -2.75 5.80 -1.46
N ALA A 67 -3.19 4.97 -0.50
CA ALA A 67 -2.34 4.11 0.29
C ALA A 67 -2.10 2.72 -0.32
N SER A 68 -2.53 2.51 -1.58
CA SER A 68 -2.50 1.22 -2.25
C SER A 68 -1.46 1.15 -3.36
N ARG A 69 -0.72 0.03 -3.41
CA ARG A 69 0.23 -0.31 -4.48
C ARG A 69 -0.27 -1.52 -5.26
N ILE A 70 -0.09 -1.49 -6.58
CA ILE A 70 -0.37 -2.63 -7.45
C ILE A 70 0.92 -3.43 -7.66
N ASP A 71 0.91 -4.70 -7.30
CA ASP A 71 1.89 -5.68 -7.77
C ASP A 71 1.47 -6.17 -9.15
N TYR A 72 2.04 -5.60 -10.21
CA TYR A 72 1.71 -5.98 -11.59
C TYR A 72 2.03 -7.45 -11.93
N ARG A 73 2.93 -8.11 -11.19
CA ARG A 73 3.23 -9.53 -11.40
C ARG A 73 2.04 -10.39 -11.02
N THR A 74 1.43 -10.13 -9.87
CA THR A 74 0.29 -10.90 -9.36
C THR A 74 -1.06 -10.28 -9.70
N GLY A 75 -1.09 -9.00 -10.07
CA GLY A 75 -2.31 -8.18 -10.13
C GLY A 75 -2.90 -7.84 -8.76
N SER A 76 -2.20 -8.18 -7.67
CA SER A 76 -2.68 -7.92 -6.31
C SER A 76 -2.51 -6.44 -5.95
N VAL A 77 -3.44 -5.93 -5.15
CA VAL A 77 -3.33 -4.60 -4.55
C VAL A 77 -3.00 -4.78 -3.08
N THR A 78 -1.90 -4.19 -2.63
CA THR A 78 -1.51 -4.19 -1.22
C THR A 78 -1.58 -2.77 -0.66
N SER A 79 -2.08 -2.64 0.56
CA SER A 79 -1.93 -1.39 1.30
C SER A 79 -0.57 -1.42 1.98
N GLN A 80 0.38 -0.67 1.45
CA GLN A 80 1.67 -0.41 2.08
C GLN A 80 1.94 1.08 1.92
N PHE A 81 2.00 1.78 3.05
CA PHE A 81 2.14 3.23 3.08
C PHE A 81 3.26 3.61 4.05
N ASN A 82 4.49 3.42 3.60
CA ASN A 82 5.67 3.90 4.30
C ASN A 82 6.27 5.12 3.55
N ALA A 83 7.03 5.94 4.27
CA ALA A 83 7.63 7.15 3.70
C ALA A 83 8.56 6.85 2.50
N ASN A 84 9.29 5.74 2.55
CA ASN A 84 10.21 5.36 1.47
C ASN A 84 9.46 5.08 0.16
N ASP A 85 8.33 4.36 0.22
CA ASP A 85 7.51 4.04 -0.95
C ASP A 85 6.98 5.32 -1.62
N ILE A 86 6.53 6.29 -0.82
CA ILE A 86 6.07 7.60 -1.31
C ILE A 86 7.22 8.35 -1.98
N LEU A 87 8.37 8.41 -1.32
CA LEU A 87 9.55 9.14 -1.82
C LEU A 87 10.25 8.44 -2.99
N THR A 88 10.07 7.14 -3.17
CA THR A 88 10.50 6.41 -4.35
C THR A 88 9.52 6.63 -5.50
N ALA A 89 8.21 6.68 -5.23
CA ALA A 89 7.18 6.93 -6.24
C ALA A 89 7.16 8.39 -6.72
N ILE A 90 7.46 9.35 -5.83
CA ILE A 90 7.45 10.79 -6.10
C ILE A 90 8.73 11.42 -5.53
N PRO A 91 9.88 11.28 -6.23
CA PRO A 91 11.17 11.77 -5.76
C PRO A 91 11.22 13.28 -5.47
N GLU A 92 10.42 14.08 -6.16
CA GLU A 92 10.35 15.54 -6.05
C GLU A 92 9.92 16.00 -4.66
N LEU A 93 9.21 15.15 -3.91
CA LEU A 93 8.80 15.47 -2.54
C LEU A 93 9.99 15.69 -1.60
N LYS A 94 11.15 15.06 -1.89
CA LYS A 94 12.38 15.18 -1.08
C LYS A 94 12.93 16.60 -1.01
N GLU A 95 12.61 17.44 -1.99
CA GLU A 95 13.05 18.85 -2.03
C GLU A 95 12.13 19.77 -1.22
N ILE A 96 10.96 19.27 -0.78
CA ILE A 96 9.93 20.06 -0.09
C ILE A 96 10.02 19.88 1.42
N ALA A 97 10.14 18.63 1.88
CA ALA A 97 10.03 18.29 3.30
C ALA A 97 10.67 16.93 3.62
N ASN A 98 10.85 16.70 4.93
CA ASN A 98 11.06 15.38 5.50
C ASN A 98 9.70 14.75 5.81
N TYR A 99 9.52 13.46 5.56
CA TYR A 99 8.23 12.78 5.73
C TYR A 99 8.33 11.67 6.76
N HIS A 100 7.44 11.74 7.74
CA HIS A 100 7.23 10.70 8.73
C HIS A 100 5.85 10.08 8.52
N THR A 101 5.75 8.75 8.38
CA THR A 101 4.48 8.06 8.10
C THR A 101 3.97 7.30 9.31
N ILE A 102 2.68 7.46 9.62
CA ILE A 102 1.98 6.80 10.71
C ILE A 102 0.84 5.97 10.13
N PRO A 103 0.98 4.63 10.02
CA PRO A 103 -0.09 3.76 9.55
C PRO A 103 -1.10 3.53 10.68
N LEU A 104 -1.99 4.51 10.90
CA LEU A 104 -2.96 4.48 12.00
C LEU A 104 -4.02 3.39 11.80
N ALA A 105 -4.56 3.29 10.59
CA ALA A 105 -5.57 2.30 10.23
C ALA A 105 -5.49 1.93 8.75
N THR A 106 -6.09 0.80 8.39
CA THR A 106 -6.28 0.38 6.99
C THR A 106 -7.72 -0.08 6.83
N ILE A 107 -8.61 0.88 6.66
CA ILE A 107 -10.05 0.63 6.53
C ILE A 107 -10.62 1.29 5.28
N LEU A 108 -11.77 0.78 4.82
CA LEU A 108 -12.64 1.52 3.92
C LEU A 108 -13.30 2.68 4.69
N SER A 109 -13.52 3.82 4.03
CA SER A 109 -14.12 5.00 4.67
C SER A 109 -15.49 4.70 5.27
N GLU A 110 -16.26 3.78 4.70
CA GLU A 110 -17.59 3.43 5.23
C GLU A 110 -17.51 2.74 6.60
N ASN A 111 -16.36 2.16 6.94
CA ASN A 111 -16.12 1.53 8.24
C ASN A 111 -15.50 2.48 9.27
N MET A 112 -15.39 3.77 8.95
CA MET A 112 -14.88 4.78 9.87
C MET A 112 -15.83 4.94 11.06
N THR A 113 -15.28 5.07 12.26
CA THR A 113 -16.06 5.22 13.49
C THR A 113 -15.56 6.40 14.32
N PRO A 114 -16.41 6.98 15.20
CA PRO A 114 -15.98 8.05 16.11
C PRO A 114 -14.76 7.68 16.97
N ALA A 115 -14.60 6.41 17.35
CA ALA A 115 -13.43 5.97 18.09
C ALA A 115 -12.14 6.12 17.26
N ILE A 116 -12.18 5.75 15.98
CA ILE A 116 -11.04 5.86 15.07
C ILE A 116 -10.73 7.33 14.76
N TRP A 117 -11.74 8.20 14.63
CA TRP A 117 -11.50 9.65 14.53
C TRP A 117 -10.82 10.23 15.77
N GLN A 118 -11.15 9.73 16.97
CA GLN A 118 -10.44 10.13 18.18
C GLN A 118 -9.00 9.62 18.19
N ASP A 119 -8.74 8.41 17.71
CA ASP A 119 -7.38 7.90 17.53
C ASP A 119 -6.59 8.76 16.52
N LEU A 120 -7.24 9.18 15.43
CA LEU A 120 -6.67 10.09 14.46
C LEU A 120 -6.31 11.43 15.11
N ALA A 121 -7.24 12.04 15.85
CA ALA A 121 -6.98 13.30 16.55
C ALA A 121 -5.80 13.17 17.53
N ARG A 122 -5.70 12.06 18.27
CA ARG A 122 -4.57 11.77 19.18
C ARG A 122 -3.25 11.61 18.43
N ALA A 123 -3.25 10.91 17.30
CA ALA A 123 -2.06 10.75 16.46
C ALA A 123 -1.58 12.10 15.91
N VAL A 124 -2.49 12.89 15.34
CA VAL A 124 -2.23 14.26 14.85
C VAL A 124 -1.63 15.12 15.95
N TYR A 125 -2.23 15.12 17.15
CA TYR A 125 -1.73 15.88 18.30
C TYR A 125 -0.31 15.46 18.71
N THR A 126 -0.04 14.16 18.72
CA THR A 126 1.26 13.60 19.07
C THR A 126 2.35 14.07 18.11
N GLU A 127 2.07 14.03 16.80
CA GLU A 127 3.01 14.46 15.77
C GLU A 127 3.28 15.97 15.80
N ILE A 128 2.24 16.78 16.05
CA ILE A 128 2.41 18.23 16.25
C ILE A 128 3.33 18.49 17.45
N LYS A 129 3.13 17.78 18.56
CA LYS A 129 4.00 17.89 19.74
C LYS A 129 5.43 17.42 19.49
N ALA A 130 5.62 16.44 18.61
CA ALA A 130 6.93 15.99 18.16
C ALA A 130 7.63 16.99 17.23
N GLY A 131 6.95 18.08 16.84
CA GLY A 131 7.54 19.17 16.06
C GLY A 131 7.20 19.13 14.57
N ALA A 132 6.26 18.28 14.14
CA ALA A 132 5.78 18.29 12.77
C ALA A 132 5.24 19.69 12.38
N LYS A 133 5.68 20.20 11.24
CA LYS A 133 5.28 21.50 10.70
C LYS A 133 3.97 21.46 9.93
N GLY A 134 3.53 20.28 9.56
CA GLY A 134 2.24 20.05 8.91
C GLY A 134 1.87 18.58 8.98
N ILE A 135 0.58 18.32 8.86
CA ILE A 135 0.01 16.98 8.96
C ILE A 135 -0.82 16.73 7.71
N ILE A 136 -0.60 15.59 7.08
CA ILE A 136 -1.35 15.10 5.93
C ILE A 136 -2.11 13.87 6.39
N VAL A 137 -3.41 13.81 6.17
CA VAL A 137 -4.21 12.63 6.49
C VAL A 137 -4.63 11.97 5.19
N THR A 138 -4.25 10.71 4.98
CA THR A 138 -4.84 9.93 3.88
C THR A 138 -6.10 9.24 4.39
N HIS A 139 -7.18 9.43 3.66
CA HIS A 139 -8.52 8.99 4.05
C HIS A 139 -9.30 8.48 2.83
N GLY A 140 -10.24 7.57 3.06
CA GLY A 140 -11.21 7.17 2.04
C GLY A 140 -12.21 8.29 1.77
N THR A 141 -12.74 8.37 0.56
CA THR A 141 -13.51 9.53 0.09
C THR A 141 -14.88 9.66 0.73
N ASP A 142 -15.54 8.55 1.10
CA ASP A 142 -16.97 8.55 1.43
C ASP A 142 -17.29 9.29 2.74
N THR A 143 -16.35 9.25 3.69
CA THR A 143 -16.52 9.84 5.02
C THR A 143 -15.49 10.92 5.34
N MET A 144 -14.70 11.36 4.35
CA MET A 144 -13.65 12.38 4.54
C MET A 144 -14.19 13.75 5.00
N GLY A 145 -15.43 14.08 4.67
CA GLY A 145 -16.06 15.36 5.02
C GLY A 145 -16.76 15.41 6.37
N TYR A 146 -16.76 14.31 7.13
CA TYR A 146 -17.36 14.22 8.48
C TYR A 146 -16.30 14.43 9.56
#